data_AF-R7FKH8-F1
#
_entry.id   AF-R7FKH8-F1
#
_cell.length_a   1.000
_cell.length_b   1.000
_cell.length_c   1.000
_cell.angle_alpha   90.00
_cell.angle_beta   90.00
_cell.angle_gamma   90.00
#
_symmetry.space_group_name_H-M   'P 1'
#
loop_
_entity.id
_entity.type
_entity.pdbx_description
1 polymer ?
#
loop_
_entity_poly.entity_id
_entity_poly.type
_entity_poly.pdbx_seq_one_letter_code
_entity_poly.pdbx_strand_id
1 'polypeptide(L)'
;MILTNENGVTLQALIITIVLLLIVTSIGATAGTSALEYSKYSKLKTELQLLQTKVNELNENNDSSKGQDLNNAQKEILEKEEVKSIIYKGKEDKKDEVKKGFKFFSVSEIKSDFDLSGIERSYLINVDYRYVVSCEGFKYKNVTYYMIDQMDDGMYNVEYHNKNSNKGAFEVSSSIEGNVGKIIVSINNYDGYINNWQVKYKLNTEEKWQISNDLEFTVDNAGTYIVNVVHGDEIDLGKKTVTVSNELGWNQSKKVNSPRLMTGLNPIKFSEPDDSKEGQTIQTNKSDVNWYDYDTKKWANSQTKDGSMWVWIPRYAYRINKSTKTCDIVFLIGTSDNYYDKDGKVQTAQRQTSNGQTIKTDGEAYTVHPAWKGK
;
A
#
# COMPACT_ATOMS: atom_id res chain seq x y z
N MET A 1 -58.09 14.54 -44.82
CA MET A 1 -58.32 14.02 -43.46
C MET A 1 -57.48 12.75 -43.34
N ILE A 2 -56.32 12.82 -42.68
CA ILE A 2 -55.46 11.67 -42.39
C ILE A 2 -55.38 11.60 -40.87
N LEU A 3 -55.94 10.53 -40.31
CA LEU A 3 -55.90 10.21 -38.89
C LEU A 3 -54.47 9.80 -38.53
N THR A 4 -53.83 10.53 -37.61
CA THR A 4 -52.57 10.12 -37.01
C THR A 4 -52.80 8.95 -36.07
N ASN A 5 -52.14 7.82 -36.36
CA ASN A 5 -52.20 6.60 -35.58
C ASN A 5 -51.26 6.77 -34.36
N GLU A 6 -51.80 7.19 -33.22
CA GLU A 6 -51.04 7.23 -31.97
C GLU A 6 -50.94 5.81 -31.39
N ASN A 7 -49.73 5.24 -31.40
CA ASN A 7 -49.46 3.96 -30.74
C ASN A 7 -49.55 4.15 -29.22
N GLY A 8 -50.70 3.82 -28.64
CA GLY A 8 -50.90 3.81 -27.20
C GLY A 8 -49.92 2.84 -26.52
N VAL A 9 -49.16 3.34 -25.53
CA VAL A 9 -48.34 2.49 -24.66
C VAL A 9 -49.28 1.55 -23.90
N THR A 10 -49.07 0.24 -24.02
CA THR A 10 -49.90 -0.74 -23.31
C THR A 10 -49.70 -0.60 -21.80
N LEU A 11 -50.76 -0.76 -21.01
CA LEU A 11 -50.72 -0.69 -19.54
C LEU A 11 -49.62 -1.61 -18.96
N GLN A 12 -49.37 -2.74 -19.61
CA GLN A 12 -48.30 -3.68 -19.26
C GLN A 12 -46.90 -3.06 -19.42
N ALA A 13 -46.63 -2.31 -20.49
CA ALA A 13 -45.36 -1.61 -20.68
C ALA A 13 -45.17 -0.48 -19.66
N LEU A 14 -46.25 0.21 -19.28
CA LEU A 14 -46.22 1.24 -18.23
C LEU A 14 -45.89 0.63 -16.85
N ILE A 15 -46.54 -0.49 -16.49
CA ILE A 15 -46.30 -1.19 -15.22
C ILE A 15 -44.86 -1.71 -15.14
N ILE A 16 -44.34 -2.31 -16.21
CA ILE A 16 -42.96 -2.80 -16.26
C ILE A 16 -41.96 -1.65 -16.08
N THR A 17 -42.21 -0.51 -16.73
CA THR A 17 -41.35 0.68 -16.63
C THR A 17 -41.36 1.27 -15.21
N ILE A 18 -42.52 1.34 -14.55
CA ILE A 18 -42.63 1.81 -13.17
C ILE A 18 -41.91 0.86 -12.20
N VAL A 19 -42.06 -0.45 -12.36
CA VAL A 19 -41.36 -1.44 -11.53
C VAL A 19 -39.85 -1.35 -11.71
N LEU A 20 -39.36 -1.18 -12.94
CA LEU A 20 -37.93 -0.98 -13.22
C LEU A 20 -37.40 0.32 -12.61
N LEU A 21 -38.15 1.41 -12.71
CA LEU A 21 -37.80 2.69 -12.07
C LEU A 21 -37.75 2.57 -10.54
N LEU A 22 -38.68 1.85 -9.92
CA LEU A 22 -38.70 1.62 -8.48
C LEU A 22 -37.50 0.77 -8.04
N ILE A 23 -37.12 -0.27 -8.80
CA ILE A 23 -35.94 -1.08 -8.51
C ILE A 23 -34.65 -0.25 -8.66
N VAL A 24 -34.52 0.53 -9.74
CA VAL A 24 -33.33 1.38 -10.00
C VAL A 24 -33.21 2.53 -9.00
N THR A 25 -34.33 3.14 -8.59
CA THR A 25 -34.32 4.16 -7.52
C THR A 25 -34.02 3.54 -6.15
N SER A 26 -34.48 2.31 -5.88
CA SER A 26 -34.12 1.58 -4.66
C SER A 26 -32.63 1.28 -4.58
N ILE A 27 -32.05 0.72 -5.65
CA ILE A 27 -30.63 0.36 -5.74
C ILE A 27 -29.75 1.62 -5.81
N GLY A 28 -30.15 2.63 -6.57
CA GLY A 28 -29.43 3.90 -6.72
C GLY A 28 -29.46 4.76 -5.45
N ALA A 29 -30.59 4.82 -4.74
CA ALA A 29 -30.69 5.53 -3.48
C ALA A 29 -29.86 4.84 -2.39
N THR A 30 -29.96 3.51 -2.25
CA THR A 30 -29.17 2.77 -1.25
C THR A 30 -27.66 2.82 -1.51
N ALA A 31 -27.20 2.75 -2.76
CA ALA A 31 -25.78 2.94 -3.10
C ALA A 31 -25.30 4.38 -2.82
N GLY A 32 -26.12 5.39 -3.15
CA GLY A 32 -25.83 6.80 -2.88
C GLY A 32 -25.84 7.16 -1.40
N THR A 33 -26.82 6.67 -0.62
CA THR A 33 -26.88 6.88 0.84
C THR A 33 -25.76 6.16 1.56
N SER A 34 -25.41 4.93 1.15
CA SER A 34 -24.27 4.20 1.73
C SER A 34 -22.93 4.91 1.51
N ALA A 35 -22.72 5.51 0.32
CA ALA A 35 -21.52 6.30 0.04
C ALA A 35 -21.47 7.61 0.84
N LEU A 36 -22.61 8.29 1.00
CA LEU A 36 -22.72 9.51 1.81
C LEU A 36 -22.56 9.23 3.32
N GLU A 37 -23.16 8.15 3.82
CA GLU A 37 -23.00 7.68 5.21
C GLU A 37 -21.54 7.30 5.50
N TYR A 38 -20.90 6.59 4.58
CA TYR A 38 -19.47 6.31 4.68
C TYR A 38 -18.61 7.57 4.63
N SER A 39 -18.92 8.54 3.78
CA SER A 39 -18.20 9.81 3.74
C SER A 39 -18.29 10.58 5.07
N LYS A 40 -19.47 10.61 5.70
CA LYS A 40 -19.67 11.21 7.02
C LYS A 40 -18.96 10.42 8.14
N TYR A 41 -18.99 9.09 8.09
CA TYR A 41 -18.23 8.21 8.98
C TYR A 41 -16.72 8.47 8.85
N SER A 42 -16.21 8.47 7.62
CA SER A 42 -14.80 8.75 7.31
C SER A 42 -14.39 10.14 7.77
N LYS A 43 -15.28 11.14 7.65
CA LYS A 43 -15.03 12.48 8.16
C LYS A 43 -14.90 12.50 9.68
N LEU A 44 -15.84 11.89 10.41
CA LEU A 44 -15.74 11.76 11.86
C LEU A 44 -14.44 11.05 12.27
N LYS A 45 -14.07 9.97 11.57
CA LYS A 45 -12.80 9.25 11.78
C LYS A 45 -11.61 10.19 11.63
N THR A 46 -11.54 10.96 10.54
CA THR A 46 -10.46 11.93 10.31
C THR A 46 -10.41 13.02 11.37
N GLU A 47 -11.56 13.57 11.77
CA GLU A 47 -11.61 14.59 12.84
C GLU A 47 -11.08 14.05 14.16
N LEU A 48 -11.52 12.85 14.57
CA LEU A 48 -11.05 12.19 15.78
C LEU A 48 -9.55 11.88 15.73
N GLN A 49 -9.02 11.44 14.59
CA GLN A 49 -7.59 11.18 14.41
C GLN A 49 -6.74 12.46 14.55
N LEU A 50 -7.16 13.56 13.92
CA LEU A 50 -6.46 14.84 14.04
C LEU A 50 -6.45 15.36 15.48
N LEU A 51 -7.60 15.26 16.15
CA LEU A 51 -7.72 15.64 17.55
C LEU A 51 -6.89 14.75 18.46
N GLN A 52 -6.85 13.45 18.20
CA GLN A 52 -6.04 12.53 18.99
C GLN A 52 -4.55 12.88 18.91
N THR A 53 -4.03 13.15 17.72
CA THR A 53 -2.64 13.61 17.54
C THR A 53 -2.38 14.86 18.38
N LYS A 54 -3.31 15.81 18.35
CA LYS A 54 -3.17 17.03 19.14
C LYS A 54 -3.21 16.80 20.65
N VAL A 55 -4.09 15.91 21.11
CA VAL A 55 -4.18 15.56 22.53
C VAL A 55 -2.92 14.87 23.03
N ASN A 56 -2.29 14.04 22.18
CA ASN A 56 -1.00 13.43 22.49
C ASN A 56 0.09 14.50 22.64
N GLU A 57 0.18 15.46 21.71
CA GLU A 57 1.11 16.60 21.82
C GLU A 57 0.89 17.41 23.09
N LEU A 58 -0.36 17.69 23.46
CA LEU A 58 -0.69 18.44 24.68
C LEU A 58 -0.25 17.68 25.94
N ASN A 59 -0.48 16.37 25.97
CA ASN A 59 -0.08 15.54 27.09
C ASN A 59 1.45 15.47 27.25
N GLU A 60 2.20 15.30 26.15
CA GLU A 60 3.67 15.33 26.16
C GLU A 60 4.24 16.66 26.67
N ASN A 61 3.55 17.76 26.36
CA ASN A 61 3.92 19.10 26.81
C ASN A 61 3.35 19.46 28.20
N ASN A 62 2.63 18.54 28.86
CA ASN A 62 1.88 18.76 30.11
C ASN A 62 0.94 19.98 30.06
N ASP A 63 0.34 20.27 28.89
CA ASP A 63 -0.60 21.37 28.69
C ASP A 63 -2.05 20.87 28.75
N SER A 64 -2.64 20.91 29.95
CA SER A 64 -4.06 20.64 30.20
C SER A 64 -4.85 21.93 30.51
N SER A 65 -4.28 23.09 30.21
CA SER A 65 -4.83 24.39 30.63
C SER A 65 -6.02 24.89 29.80
N LYS A 66 -6.29 24.24 28.66
CA LYS A 66 -7.28 24.66 27.67
C LYS A 66 -8.64 23.97 27.85
N GLY A 67 -9.68 24.58 27.27
CA GLY A 67 -11.04 24.05 27.25
C GLY A 67 -11.89 24.49 28.44
N GLN A 68 -13.20 24.29 28.30
CA GLN A 68 -14.21 24.72 29.26
C GLN A 68 -14.62 23.58 30.19
N ASP A 69 -15.13 23.90 31.37
CA ASP A 69 -15.73 22.89 32.25
C ASP A 69 -17.01 22.30 31.65
N LEU A 70 -17.24 21.02 31.91
CA LEU A 70 -18.40 20.30 31.39
C LEU A 70 -19.72 20.76 32.05
N ASN A 71 -20.73 21.02 31.22
CA ASN A 71 -22.11 21.16 31.66
C ASN A 71 -22.78 19.78 31.88
N ASN A 72 -24.03 19.78 32.37
CA ASN A 72 -24.74 18.53 32.68
C ASN A 72 -24.95 17.64 31.44
N ALA A 73 -25.33 18.22 30.30
CA ALA A 73 -25.55 17.46 29.07
C ALA A 73 -24.25 16.80 28.56
N GLN A 74 -23.10 17.49 28.67
CA GLN A 74 -21.80 16.95 28.28
C GLN A 74 -21.34 15.84 29.23
N LYS A 75 -21.63 15.96 30.54
CA LYS A 75 -21.36 14.89 31.51
C LYS A 75 -22.16 13.62 31.23
N GLU A 76 -23.38 13.75 30.70
CA GLU A 76 -24.21 12.59 30.32
C GLU A 76 -23.63 11.81 29.14
N ILE A 77 -22.89 12.46 28.23
CA ILE A 77 -22.23 11.79 27.10
C ILE A 77 -21.19 10.78 27.61
N LEU A 78 -20.45 11.12 28.66
CA LEU A 78 -19.46 10.23 29.28
C LEU A 78 -20.09 9.01 29.96
N GLU A 79 -21.40 9.05 30.26
CA GLU A 79 -22.14 7.95 30.90
C GLU A 79 -22.88 7.05 29.91
N LYS A 80 -22.81 7.34 28.60
CA LYS A 80 -23.34 6.45 27.56
C LYS A 80 -22.57 5.13 27.57
N GLU A 81 -23.26 4.00 27.43
CA GLU A 81 -22.63 2.66 27.45
C GLU A 81 -21.47 2.55 26.47
N GLU A 82 -21.65 3.10 25.28
CA GLU A 82 -20.68 3.08 24.20
C GLU A 82 -19.40 3.85 24.54
N VAL A 83 -19.48 4.87 25.40
CA VAL A 83 -18.35 5.71 25.83
C VAL A 83 -17.75 5.18 27.14
N LYS A 84 -18.60 4.94 28.15
CA LYS A 84 -18.16 4.58 29.50
C LYS A 84 -17.47 3.21 29.55
N SER A 85 -17.87 2.28 28.70
CA SER A 85 -17.23 0.95 28.55
C SER A 85 -15.79 1.03 28.01
N ILE A 86 -15.40 2.20 27.50
CA ILE A 86 -14.06 2.50 27.01
C ILE A 86 -13.31 3.32 28.06
N ILE A 87 -13.83 4.50 28.43
CA ILE A 87 -13.08 5.46 29.25
C ILE A 87 -12.85 5.00 30.69
N TYR A 88 -13.70 4.11 31.23
CA TYR A 88 -13.59 3.61 32.61
C TYR A 88 -13.13 2.16 32.72
N LYS A 89 -12.83 1.50 31.59
CA LYS A 89 -12.44 0.09 31.56
C LYS A 89 -11.16 -0.13 32.36
N GLY A 90 -11.22 -0.97 33.40
CA GLY A 90 -10.09 -1.27 34.28
C GLY A 90 -9.68 -0.10 35.19
N LYS A 91 -10.58 0.87 35.36
CA LYS A 91 -10.42 2.08 36.18
C LYS A 91 -11.69 2.38 36.98
N GLU A 92 -12.41 1.33 37.36
CA GLU A 92 -13.69 1.46 38.04
C GLU A 92 -13.57 2.21 39.37
N ASP A 93 -12.41 2.13 40.02
CA ASP A 93 -12.03 2.84 41.24
C ASP A 93 -11.61 4.30 41.02
N LYS A 94 -11.24 4.69 39.80
CA LYS A 94 -10.77 6.04 39.43
C LYS A 94 -11.74 6.82 38.54
N LYS A 95 -13.00 6.37 38.45
CA LYS A 95 -14.02 6.98 37.59
C LYS A 95 -14.14 8.50 37.77
N ASP A 96 -14.14 8.97 39.01
CA ASP A 96 -14.29 10.40 39.32
C ASP A 96 -13.07 11.23 38.90
N GLU A 97 -11.88 10.65 38.97
CA GLU A 97 -10.63 11.27 38.52
C GLU A 97 -10.65 11.44 36.99
N VAL A 98 -10.92 10.34 36.27
CA VAL A 98 -11.06 10.33 34.81
C VAL A 98 -12.11 11.35 34.37
N LYS A 99 -13.26 11.40 35.06
CA LYS A 99 -14.36 12.32 34.72
C LYS A 99 -13.99 13.79 34.92
N LYS A 100 -13.23 14.12 35.97
CA LYS A 100 -12.78 15.49 36.27
C LYS A 100 -11.76 16.02 35.26
N GLY A 101 -10.99 15.13 34.64
CA GLY A 101 -9.98 15.52 33.63
C GLY A 101 -10.57 15.93 32.27
N PHE A 102 -11.86 15.68 32.00
CA PHE A 102 -12.47 16.08 30.74
C PHE A 102 -12.82 17.57 30.70
N LYS A 103 -12.48 18.21 29.58
CA LYS A 103 -12.81 19.57 29.21
C LYS A 103 -13.57 19.61 27.89
N PHE A 104 -14.47 20.56 27.73
CA PHE A 104 -15.22 20.80 26.51
C PHE A 104 -14.46 21.75 25.58
N PHE A 105 -14.45 21.41 24.30
CA PHE A 105 -13.91 22.24 23.23
C PHE A 105 -14.96 22.43 22.14
N SER A 106 -15.34 23.68 21.91
CA SER A 106 -16.19 24.08 20.80
C SER A 106 -15.46 24.03 19.46
N VAL A 107 -16.21 23.97 18.36
CA VAL A 107 -15.66 24.03 17.00
C VAL A 107 -14.73 25.23 16.80
N SER A 108 -15.11 26.40 17.33
CA SER A 108 -14.29 27.62 17.23
C SER A 108 -12.97 27.51 17.98
N GLU A 109 -12.99 26.95 19.21
CA GLU A 109 -11.79 26.77 20.03
C GLU A 109 -10.84 25.74 19.41
N ILE A 110 -11.37 24.65 18.86
CA ILE A 110 -10.54 23.66 18.17
C ILE A 110 -9.84 24.28 16.96
N LYS A 111 -10.55 25.10 16.19
CA LYS A 111 -9.98 25.78 15.02
C LYS A 111 -8.91 26.79 15.40
N SER A 112 -9.11 27.58 16.46
CA SER A 112 -8.15 28.58 16.90
C SER A 112 -6.97 27.98 17.65
N ASP A 113 -7.23 27.09 18.61
CA ASP A 113 -6.25 26.66 19.60
C ASP A 113 -5.39 25.50 19.10
N PHE A 114 -5.92 24.71 18.17
CA PHE A 114 -5.24 23.54 17.59
C PHE A 114 -4.87 23.73 16.11
N ASP A 115 -5.25 24.84 15.48
CA ASP A 115 -5.05 25.11 14.05
C ASP A 115 -5.69 24.03 13.13
N LEU A 116 -6.83 23.48 13.55
CA LEU A 116 -7.55 22.41 12.84
C LEU A 116 -8.80 22.95 12.13
N SER A 117 -8.61 23.58 10.96
CA SER A 117 -9.68 24.22 10.18
C SER A 117 -10.78 23.28 9.67
N GLY A 118 -10.47 21.99 9.49
CA GLY A 118 -11.36 20.96 8.92
C GLY A 118 -12.36 20.33 9.90
N ILE A 119 -12.38 20.75 11.17
CA ILE A 119 -13.25 20.18 12.20
C ILE A 119 -14.63 20.85 12.16
N GLU A 120 -15.70 20.04 12.23
CA GLU A 120 -17.09 20.54 12.25
C GLU A 120 -17.85 20.22 13.52
N ARG A 121 -17.24 19.48 14.45
CA ARG A 121 -17.87 19.02 15.69
C ARG A 121 -17.17 19.55 16.93
N SER A 122 -17.90 19.63 18.02
CA SER A 122 -17.36 19.89 19.35
C SER A 122 -17.00 18.58 20.04
N TYR A 123 -16.00 18.62 20.92
CA TYR A 123 -15.43 17.41 21.55
C TYR A 123 -15.21 17.60 23.05
N LEU A 124 -15.27 16.48 23.78
CA LEU A 124 -14.83 16.36 25.15
C LEU A 124 -13.45 15.73 25.14
N ILE A 125 -12.47 16.40 25.74
CA ILE A 125 -11.08 16.01 25.69
C ILE A 125 -10.57 15.86 27.12
N ASN A 126 -9.96 14.72 27.43
CA ASN A 126 -9.19 14.53 28.64
C ASN A 126 -7.72 14.40 28.22
N VAL A 127 -6.90 15.40 28.53
CA VAL A 127 -5.48 15.40 28.12
C VAL A 127 -4.68 14.35 28.89
N ASP A 128 -4.93 14.22 30.20
CA ASP A 128 -4.18 13.31 31.08
C ASP A 128 -4.37 11.84 30.65
N TYR A 129 -5.62 11.48 30.38
CA TYR A 129 -6.02 10.15 29.93
C TYR A 129 -6.06 10.02 28.39
N ARG A 130 -5.71 11.10 27.69
CA ARG A 130 -5.68 11.27 26.22
C ARG A 130 -6.99 11.04 25.47
N TYR A 131 -8.12 10.95 26.16
CA TYR A 131 -9.40 10.65 25.52
C TYR A 131 -9.95 11.80 24.67
N VAL A 132 -10.54 11.45 23.53
CA VAL A 132 -11.33 12.33 22.67
C VAL A 132 -12.70 11.71 22.44
N VAL A 133 -13.74 12.43 22.86
CA VAL A 133 -15.14 11.99 22.75
C VAL A 133 -15.92 13.05 21.98
N SER A 134 -16.53 12.68 20.86
CA SER A 134 -17.42 13.59 20.13
C SER A 134 -18.63 13.96 20.98
N CYS A 135 -19.05 15.22 20.95
CA CYS A 135 -20.28 15.62 21.62
C CYS A 135 -21.54 15.04 20.95
N GLU A 136 -21.40 14.59 19.69
CA GLU A 136 -22.50 14.05 18.89
C GLU A 136 -22.15 12.65 18.39
N GLY A 137 -23.00 11.67 18.70
CA GLY A 137 -22.85 10.31 18.22
C GLY A 137 -23.23 10.20 16.75
N PHE A 138 -22.40 9.56 15.94
CA PHE A 138 -22.69 9.27 14.54
C PHE A 138 -23.08 7.80 14.38
N LYS A 139 -24.25 7.51 13.81
CA LYS A 139 -24.69 6.13 13.58
C LYS A 139 -24.24 5.64 12.19
N TYR A 140 -23.51 4.54 12.14
CA TYR A 140 -23.10 3.85 10.91
C TYR A 140 -23.21 2.34 11.08
N LYS A 141 -23.79 1.62 10.10
CA LYS A 141 -24.00 0.15 10.19
C LYS A 141 -24.59 -0.33 11.53
N ASN A 142 -25.57 0.41 12.07
CA ASN A 142 -26.22 0.17 13.37
C ASN A 142 -25.35 0.31 14.62
N VAL A 143 -24.15 0.87 14.52
CA VAL A 143 -23.28 1.22 15.64
C VAL A 143 -23.22 2.75 15.77
N THR A 144 -23.27 3.26 17.00
CA THR A 144 -23.13 4.71 17.27
C THR A 144 -21.70 5.01 17.71
N TYR A 145 -21.03 5.89 16.99
CA TYR A 145 -19.63 6.25 17.18
C TYR A 145 -19.51 7.65 17.81
N TYR A 146 -18.74 7.72 18.88
CA TYR A 146 -18.33 8.90 19.64
C TYR A 146 -16.80 9.02 19.69
N MET A 147 -16.08 7.89 19.66
CA MET A 147 -14.64 7.81 19.87
C MET A 147 -13.98 7.03 18.73
N ILE A 148 -12.69 7.28 18.51
CA ILE A 148 -11.90 6.57 17.50
C ILE A 148 -11.71 5.10 17.86
N ASP A 149 -11.74 4.76 19.15
CA ASP A 149 -11.67 3.40 19.70
C ASP A 149 -12.81 2.48 19.26
N GLN A 150 -13.93 3.07 18.86
CA GLN A 150 -15.09 2.32 18.37
C GLN A 150 -14.96 1.99 16.89
N MET A 151 -14.03 2.63 16.17
CA MET A 151 -13.87 2.49 14.73
C MET A 151 -12.83 1.41 14.40
N ASP A 152 -13.17 0.47 13.50
CA ASP A 152 -12.39 -0.73 13.14
C ASP A 152 -10.98 -0.48 12.55
N ASP A 153 -10.54 0.77 12.47
CA ASP A 153 -9.21 1.19 12.00
C ASP A 153 -8.61 2.27 12.95
N GLY A 154 -8.90 2.19 14.24
CA GLY A 154 -8.53 3.19 15.23
C GLY A 154 -7.02 3.41 15.31
N MET A 155 -6.54 4.49 14.69
CA MET A 155 -5.34 5.16 15.18
C MET A 155 -5.73 5.90 16.47
N TYR A 156 -5.35 5.27 17.57
CA TYR A 156 -5.13 5.78 18.93
C TYR A 156 -6.35 6.24 19.75
N ASN A 157 -6.67 5.51 20.82
CA ASN A 157 -6.83 6.12 22.14
C ASN A 157 -6.43 5.13 23.22
N VAL A 158 -5.14 5.10 23.51
CA VAL A 158 -4.66 4.47 24.73
C VAL A 158 -3.87 5.52 25.48
N GLU A 159 -4.20 5.72 26.76
CA GLU A 159 -3.16 5.87 27.76
C GLU A 159 -2.02 4.93 27.37
N TYR A 160 -0.88 5.49 27.02
CA TYR A 160 0.25 4.70 26.59
C TYR A 160 0.82 3.97 27.81
N HIS A 161 0.26 2.79 28.07
CA HIS A 161 0.97 1.71 28.73
C HIS A 161 1.41 0.77 27.63
N ASN A 162 2.68 0.87 27.24
CA ASN A 162 3.31 -0.11 26.38
C ASN A 162 3.17 -1.50 27.01
N LYS A 163 2.14 -2.25 26.60
CA LYS A 163 1.96 -3.67 27.00
C LYS A 163 2.87 -4.58 26.18
N ASN A 164 3.51 -4.08 25.13
CA ASN A 164 4.43 -4.86 24.33
C ASN A 164 5.72 -5.02 25.13
N SER A 165 6.10 -6.27 25.37
CA SER A 165 7.40 -6.56 25.94
C SER A 165 8.49 -6.03 24.99
N ASN A 166 9.54 -5.43 25.55
CA ASN A 166 10.81 -5.24 24.84
C ASN A 166 11.52 -6.58 24.52
N LYS A 167 10.92 -7.72 24.90
CA LYS A 167 11.33 -9.08 24.58
C LYS A 167 10.29 -9.73 23.67
N GLY A 168 10.26 -9.31 22.41
CA GLY A 168 9.51 -9.98 21.34
C GLY A 168 10.46 -10.70 20.38
N ALA A 169 9.95 -11.73 19.69
CA ALA A 169 10.64 -12.33 18.56
C ALA A 169 9.75 -12.20 17.33
N PHE A 170 10.29 -11.75 16.20
CA PHE A 170 9.55 -11.74 14.95
C PHE A 170 10.15 -12.75 13.97
N GLU A 171 9.37 -13.26 13.05
CA GLU A 171 9.80 -14.02 11.89
C GLU A 171 9.63 -13.18 10.64
N VAL A 172 10.48 -13.45 9.66
CA VAL A 172 10.43 -12.80 8.36
C VAL A 172 10.53 -13.86 7.30
N SER A 173 9.63 -13.81 6.34
CA SER A 173 9.60 -14.69 5.18
C SER A 173 9.49 -13.88 3.91
N SER A 174 9.85 -14.50 2.79
CA SER A 174 9.71 -13.91 1.46
C SER A 174 9.00 -14.86 0.52
N SER A 175 8.29 -14.29 -0.44
CA SER A 175 7.70 -15.02 -1.56
C SER A 175 7.79 -14.17 -2.83
N ILE A 176 7.51 -14.79 -3.99
CA ILE A 176 7.34 -14.08 -5.25
C ILE A 176 5.85 -14.16 -5.61
N GLU A 177 5.22 -13.01 -5.82
CA GLU A 177 3.85 -12.92 -6.29
C GLU A 177 3.86 -12.22 -7.65
N GLY A 178 3.69 -12.98 -8.72
CA GLY A 178 3.87 -12.48 -10.09
C GLY A 178 5.33 -12.07 -10.36
N ASN A 179 5.56 -10.75 -10.54
CA ASN A 179 6.88 -10.18 -10.84
C ASN A 179 7.46 -9.34 -9.69
N VAL A 180 6.82 -9.33 -8.52
CA VAL A 180 7.27 -8.57 -7.34
C VAL A 180 7.65 -9.51 -6.20
N GLY A 181 8.65 -9.11 -5.42
CA GLY A 181 9.04 -9.82 -4.22
C GLY A 181 8.14 -9.36 -3.10
N LYS A 182 7.69 -10.27 -2.25
CA LYS A 182 6.81 -9.96 -1.13
C LYS A 182 7.51 -10.37 0.15
N ILE A 183 7.67 -9.43 1.08
CA ILE A 183 8.24 -9.68 2.40
C ILE A 183 7.07 -9.66 3.40
N ILE A 184 7.00 -10.71 4.21
CA ILE A 184 5.97 -10.89 5.22
C ILE A 184 6.66 -11.00 6.58
N VAL A 185 6.25 -10.15 7.51
CA VAL A 185 6.73 -10.10 8.89
C VAL A 185 5.64 -10.62 9.82
N SER A 186 5.99 -11.58 10.67
CA SER A 186 5.10 -12.14 11.69
C SER A 186 5.71 -11.91 13.07
N ILE A 187 4.99 -11.27 13.97
CA ILE A 187 5.50 -10.96 15.31
C ILE A 187 4.95 -11.99 16.31
N ASN A 188 5.83 -12.70 17.02
CA ASN A 188 5.49 -13.71 18.02
C ASN A 188 5.44 -13.08 19.42
N ASN A 189 4.53 -13.54 20.28
CA ASN A 189 4.20 -13.03 21.63
C ASN A 189 3.55 -11.64 21.61
N TYR A 190 2.25 -11.63 21.37
CA TYR A 190 1.48 -10.41 21.19
C TYR A 190 0.21 -10.45 22.06
N ASP A 191 0.12 -9.50 22.99
CA ASP A 191 -1.07 -9.19 23.81
C ASP A 191 -1.55 -7.73 23.58
N GLY A 192 -1.00 -7.03 22.58
CA GLY A 192 -1.18 -5.59 22.29
C GLY A 192 -2.13 -5.27 21.13
N TYR A 193 -1.94 -4.11 20.46
CA TYR A 193 -2.57 -3.70 19.17
C TYR A 193 -1.48 -3.69 18.05
N ILE A 194 -1.74 -4.24 16.84
CA ILE A 194 -0.75 -4.39 15.72
C ILE A 194 -0.56 -3.04 15.01
N ASN A 195 -1.51 -2.11 15.20
CA ASN A 195 -1.42 -0.78 14.63
C ASN A 195 -0.19 -0.08 15.24
N ASN A 196 0.66 0.50 14.38
CA ASN A 196 1.90 1.25 14.66
C ASN A 196 3.25 0.49 14.62
N TRP A 197 3.27 -0.78 14.24
CA TRP A 197 4.54 -1.41 13.87
C TRP A 197 5.06 -0.83 12.56
N GLN A 198 6.32 -0.42 12.57
CA GLN A 198 7.05 0.02 11.40
C GLN A 198 8.11 -1.02 11.06
N VAL A 199 8.11 -1.44 9.80
CA VAL A 199 9.17 -2.29 9.27
C VAL A 199 10.17 -1.41 8.55
N LYS A 200 11.34 -1.23 9.15
CA LYS A 200 12.50 -0.64 8.49
C LYS A 200 13.20 -1.74 7.71
N TYR A 201 13.39 -1.57 6.41
CA TYR A 201 14.06 -2.56 5.57
C TYR A 201 15.07 -1.94 4.61
N LYS A 202 16.11 -2.69 4.24
CA LYS A 202 17.04 -2.32 3.18
C LYS A 202 17.68 -3.56 2.58
N LEU A 203 18.14 -3.47 1.33
CA LEU A 203 19.09 -4.45 0.81
C LEU A 203 20.38 -4.39 1.64
N ASN A 204 21.02 -5.54 1.87
CA ASN A 204 22.28 -5.59 2.60
C ASN A 204 23.38 -4.75 1.91
N THR A 205 23.29 -4.59 0.58
CA THR A 205 24.19 -3.76 -0.24
C THR A 205 23.85 -2.27 -0.22
N GLU A 206 22.75 -1.86 0.41
CA GLU A 206 22.30 -0.47 0.46
C GLU A 206 22.48 0.12 1.86
N GLU A 207 22.78 1.42 1.93
CA GLU A 207 22.96 2.14 3.20
C GLU A 207 21.65 2.69 3.75
N LYS A 208 20.74 3.11 2.87
CA LYS A 208 19.50 3.80 3.25
C LYS A 208 18.40 2.80 3.60
N TRP A 209 17.74 3.06 4.71
CA TRP A 209 16.54 2.33 5.13
C TRP A 209 15.31 2.87 4.42
N GLN A 210 14.45 1.95 3.99
CA GLN A 210 13.07 2.19 3.62
C GLN A 210 12.17 1.85 4.81
N ILE A 211 10.94 2.39 4.82
CA ILE A 211 9.97 2.18 5.89
C ILE A 211 8.65 1.68 5.28
N SER A 212 8.09 0.63 5.86
CA SER A 212 6.73 0.16 5.62
C SER A 212 5.93 0.29 6.91
N ASN A 213 4.69 0.78 6.81
CA ASN A 213 3.73 0.73 7.91
C ASN A 213 2.89 -0.57 7.88
N ASP A 214 3.07 -1.38 6.83
CA ASP A 214 2.45 -2.68 6.68
C ASP A 214 3.47 -3.78 7.00
N LEU A 215 3.03 -4.83 7.71
CA LEU A 215 3.83 -6.03 7.97
C LEU A 215 3.99 -6.92 6.72
N GLU A 216 3.24 -6.62 5.67
CA GLU A 216 3.30 -7.24 4.37
C GLU A 216 3.52 -6.15 3.32
N PHE A 217 4.65 -6.21 2.61
CA PHE A 217 5.00 -5.20 1.62
C PHE A 217 5.78 -5.79 0.45
N THR A 218 5.76 -5.07 -0.68
CA THR A 218 6.44 -5.49 -1.90
C THR A 218 7.80 -4.85 -2.03
N VAL A 219 8.72 -5.59 -2.64
CA VAL A 219 10.06 -5.14 -2.98
C VAL A 219 10.37 -5.46 -4.44
N ASP A 220 11.17 -4.57 -5.01
CA ASP A 220 11.52 -4.60 -6.42
C ASP A 220 12.76 -5.45 -6.69
N ASN A 221 13.70 -5.53 -5.76
CA ASN A 221 14.99 -6.13 -6.04
C ASN A 221 15.10 -7.51 -5.39
N ALA A 222 15.71 -8.47 -6.09
CA ALA A 222 16.14 -9.70 -5.45
C ALA A 222 17.35 -9.42 -4.54
N GLY A 223 17.61 -10.32 -3.60
CA GLY A 223 18.78 -10.26 -2.74
C GLY A 223 18.44 -10.43 -1.27
N THR A 224 19.47 -10.25 -0.44
CA THR A 224 19.31 -10.36 1.02
C THR A 224 18.92 -9.01 1.60
N TYR A 225 17.75 -8.97 2.22
CA TYR A 225 17.22 -7.81 2.92
C TYR A 225 17.55 -7.93 4.41
N ILE A 226 17.92 -6.80 5.01
CA ILE A 226 17.92 -6.63 6.46
C ILE A 226 16.60 -5.98 6.83
N VAL A 227 15.88 -6.58 7.77
CA VAL A 227 14.57 -6.15 8.26
C VAL A 227 14.69 -5.87 9.75
N ASN A 228 14.28 -4.67 10.17
CA ASN A 228 14.17 -4.26 11.56
C ASN A 228 12.72 -3.87 11.84
N VAL A 229 12.16 -4.43 12.91
CA VAL A 229 10.77 -4.20 13.30
C VAL A 229 10.77 -3.34 14.55
N VAL A 230 10.19 -2.15 14.42
CA VAL A 230 10.14 -1.15 15.49
C VAL A 230 8.71 -0.70 15.74
N HIS A 231 8.46 -0.16 16.93
CA HIS A 231 7.18 0.47 17.27
C HIS A 231 7.47 1.85 17.86
N GLY A 232 7.35 2.90 17.05
CA GLY A 232 7.83 4.23 17.41
C GLY A 232 9.33 4.22 17.75
N ASP A 233 9.71 5.01 18.75
CA ASP A 233 11.09 5.07 19.27
C ASP A 233 11.31 4.19 20.52
N GLU A 234 10.27 3.48 20.96
CA GLU A 234 10.26 2.84 22.27
C GLU A 234 10.58 1.34 22.24
N ILE A 235 10.35 0.69 21.09
CA ILE A 235 10.60 -0.74 20.91
C ILE A 235 11.36 -0.98 19.62
N ASP A 236 12.46 -1.72 19.74
CA ASP A 236 13.21 -2.29 18.62
C ASP A 236 13.31 -3.81 18.88
N LEU A 237 12.68 -4.62 18.02
CA LEU A 237 12.70 -6.08 18.12
C LEU A 237 13.97 -6.70 17.52
N GLY A 238 14.90 -5.87 17.06
CA GLY A 238 16.14 -6.26 16.45
C GLY A 238 16.04 -6.52 14.95
N LYS A 239 17.16 -6.96 14.39
CA LYS A 239 17.34 -7.17 12.96
C LYS A 239 17.30 -8.64 12.61
N LYS A 240 16.59 -8.98 11.53
CA LYS A 240 16.67 -10.28 10.86
C LYS A 240 16.96 -10.10 9.38
N THR A 241 17.44 -11.15 8.75
CA THR A 241 17.69 -11.19 7.32
C THR A 241 16.71 -12.10 6.63
N VAL A 242 16.26 -11.70 5.44
CA VAL A 242 15.45 -12.54 4.55
C VAL A 242 16.01 -12.44 3.14
N THR A 243 16.07 -13.56 2.43
CA THR A 243 16.51 -13.58 1.04
C THR A 243 15.29 -13.62 0.12
N VAL A 244 15.16 -12.59 -0.71
CA VAL A 244 14.18 -12.58 -1.81
C VAL A 244 14.83 -13.25 -3.01
N SER A 245 14.14 -14.25 -3.56
CA SER A 245 14.69 -15.13 -4.61
C SER A 245 15.24 -14.34 -5.80
N ASN A 246 16.38 -14.80 -6.32
CA ASN A 246 17.02 -14.26 -7.52
C ASN A 246 16.20 -14.49 -8.79
N GLU A 247 15.10 -15.23 -8.73
CA GLU A 247 14.13 -15.38 -9.81
C GLU A 247 13.14 -14.22 -9.89
N LEU A 248 13.26 -13.22 -9.00
CA LEU A 248 12.36 -12.09 -9.01
C LEU A 248 12.32 -11.37 -10.37
N GLY A 249 11.10 -11.20 -10.88
CA GLY A 249 10.86 -10.60 -12.18
C GLY A 249 11.09 -11.54 -13.34
N TRP A 250 11.42 -12.82 -13.14
CA TRP A 250 11.50 -13.79 -14.22
C TRP A 250 10.12 -14.19 -14.73
N ASN A 251 9.92 -14.08 -16.05
CA ASN A 251 8.72 -14.58 -16.72
C ASN A 251 8.94 -16.02 -17.17
N GLN A 252 8.28 -16.97 -16.50
CA GLN A 252 8.43 -18.39 -16.82
C GLN A 252 7.90 -18.77 -18.21
N SER A 253 6.81 -18.14 -18.68
CA SER A 253 6.22 -18.48 -19.98
C SER A 253 7.04 -17.93 -21.14
N LYS A 254 7.60 -16.73 -20.98
CA LYS A 254 8.46 -16.07 -21.99
C LYS A 254 9.95 -16.38 -21.81
N LYS A 255 10.31 -17.15 -20.78
CA LYS A 255 11.69 -17.53 -20.42
C LYS A 255 12.67 -16.35 -20.46
N VAL A 256 12.26 -15.22 -19.89
CA VAL A 256 13.02 -13.97 -19.90
C VAL A 256 12.64 -13.14 -18.68
N ASN A 257 13.53 -12.26 -18.24
CA ASN A 257 13.16 -11.26 -17.25
C ASN A 257 12.03 -10.36 -17.79
N SER A 258 11.10 -10.01 -16.92
CA SER A 258 10.02 -9.07 -17.18
C SER A 258 10.55 -7.64 -17.16
N PRO A 259 10.06 -6.76 -18.06
CA PRO A 259 10.48 -5.37 -18.08
C PRO A 259 10.20 -4.63 -16.78
N ARG A 260 11.21 -3.89 -16.31
CA ARG A 260 11.11 -3.00 -15.13
C ARG A 260 11.03 -1.56 -15.60
N LEU A 261 9.92 -0.88 -15.30
CA LEU A 261 9.75 0.54 -15.60
C LEU A 261 10.03 1.38 -14.37
N MET A 262 10.94 2.34 -14.53
CA MET A 262 11.16 3.42 -13.59
C MET A 262 10.01 4.44 -13.66
N THR A 263 9.85 5.21 -12.60
CA THR A 263 8.87 6.31 -12.55
C THR A 263 9.02 7.25 -13.75
N GLY A 264 7.91 7.53 -14.43
CA GLY A 264 7.88 8.41 -15.59
C GLY A 264 8.00 7.71 -16.95
N LEU A 265 8.31 6.40 -16.99
CA LEU A 265 8.30 5.60 -18.21
C LEU A 265 6.92 4.97 -18.46
N ASN A 266 6.33 5.26 -19.62
CA ASN A 266 5.05 4.70 -20.06
C ASN A 266 5.27 3.63 -21.14
N PRO A 267 4.71 2.41 -21.01
CA PRO A 267 4.81 1.37 -22.03
C PRO A 267 4.25 1.80 -23.39
N ILE A 268 4.98 1.46 -24.45
CA ILE A 268 4.51 1.62 -25.83
C ILE A 268 4.82 0.37 -26.65
N LYS A 269 4.09 0.22 -27.76
CA LYS A 269 4.35 -0.73 -28.84
C LYS A 269 4.44 0.01 -30.16
N PHE A 270 4.96 -0.66 -31.18
CA PHE A 270 4.94 -0.17 -32.55
C PHE A 270 4.03 -1.04 -33.40
N SER A 271 3.27 -0.43 -34.31
CA SER A 271 2.73 -1.16 -35.46
C SER A 271 3.78 -1.23 -36.55
N GLU A 272 3.90 -2.39 -37.19
CA GLU A 272 4.75 -2.54 -38.36
C GLU A 272 4.19 -1.68 -39.51
N PRO A 273 5.06 -1.03 -40.29
CA PRO A 273 4.64 -0.37 -41.53
C PRO A 273 4.21 -1.41 -42.57
N ASP A 274 3.36 -0.98 -43.50
CA ASP A 274 3.04 -1.70 -44.73
C ASP A 274 3.25 -0.79 -45.96
N ASP A 275 3.05 -1.32 -47.16
CA ASP A 275 3.25 -0.58 -48.43
C ASP A 275 2.38 0.69 -48.55
N SER A 276 1.35 0.83 -47.70
CA SER A 276 0.37 1.93 -47.70
C SER A 276 0.36 2.78 -46.43
N LYS A 277 1.00 2.33 -45.34
CA LYS A 277 0.92 2.97 -44.01
C LYS A 277 2.24 2.92 -43.27
N GLU A 278 2.64 4.07 -42.73
CA GLU A 278 3.76 4.14 -41.79
C GLU A 278 3.44 3.43 -40.47
N GLY A 279 4.48 2.92 -39.81
CA GLY A 279 4.38 2.36 -38.47
C GLY A 279 4.01 3.45 -37.45
N GLN A 280 3.24 3.07 -36.43
CA GLN A 280 2.72 4.00 -35.43
C GLN A 280 3.13 3.57 -34.02
N THR A 281 3.30 4.56 -33.15
CA THR A 281 3.46 4.32 -31.72
C THR A 281 2.09 4.13 -31.08
N ILE A 282 1.92 3.02 -30.37
CA ILE A 282 0.67 2.64 -29.70
C ILE A 282 0.93 2.62 -28.19
N GLN A 283 0.15 3.39 -27.43
CA GLN A 283 0.21 3.37 -25.97
C GLN A 283 -0.28 2.01 -25.45
N THR A 284 0.41 1.47 -24.45
CA THR A 284 0.00 0.23 -23.77
C THR A 284 0.25 0.31 -22.27
N ASN A 285 0.17 -0.81 -21.57
CA ASN A 285 0.42 -0.92 -20.14
C ASN A 285 1.22 -2.21 -19.83
N LYS A 286 1.67 -2.34 -18.57
CA LYS A 286 2.49 -3.47 -18.13
C LYS A 286 1.77 -4.82 -18.17
N SER A 287 0.43 -4.84 -18.12
CA SER A 287 -0.36 -6.09 -18.14
C SER A 287 -0.69 -6.57 -19.56
N ASP A 288 -0.37 -5.80 -20.60
CA ASP A 288 -0.53 -6.22 -21.98
C ASP A 288 0.45 -7.36 -22.32
N VAL A 289 -0.11 -8.55 -22.52
CA VAL A 289 0.64 -9.76 -22.89
C VAL A 289 1.43 -9.60 -24.19
N ASN A 290 1.01 -8.69 -25.08
CA ASN A 290 1.63 -8.41 -26.37
C ASN A 290 2.63 -7.24 -26.32
N TRP A 291 2.95 -6.70 -25.14
CA TRP A 291 3.88 -5.59 -25.01
C TRP A 291 5.31 -5.95 -25.44
N TYR A 292 5.76 -7.17 -25.18
CA TYR A 292 7.08 -7.66 -25.55
C TYR A 292 7.06 -9.15 -25.82
N ASP A 293 7.94 -9.61 -26.69
CA ASP A 293 8.17 -11.02 -26.98
C ASP A 293 9.52 -11.15 -27.71
N TYR A 294 10.55 -11.55 -26.97
CA TYR A 294 11.91 -11.59 -27.50
C TYR A 294 12.14 -12.74 -28.48
N ASP A 295 11.34 -13.81 -28.42
CA ASP A 295 11.41 -14.91 -29.38
C ASP A 295 10.96 -14.45 -30.76
N THR A 296 9.97 -13.55 -30.81
CA THR A 296 9.51 -12.89 -32.05
C THR A 296 10.17 -11.53 -32.30
N LYS A 297 11.27 -11.22 -31.59
CA LYS A 297 12.05 -9.97 -31.74
C LYS A 297 11.27 -8.68 -31.44
N LYS A 298 10.22 -8.77 -30.62
CA LYS A 298 9.44 -7.63 -30.13
C LYS A 298 9.99 -7.12 -28.81
N TRP A 299 10.57 -5.93 -28.86
CA TRP A 299 11.22 -5.30 -27.71
C TRP A 299 10.22 -4.62 -26.78
N ALA A 300 10.48 -4.67 -25.48
CA ALA A 300 9.73 -3.90 -24.48
C ALA A 300 10.13 -2.42 -24.54
N ASN A 301 9.33 -1.61 -25.24
CA ASN A 301 9.58 -0.19 -25.41
C ASN A 301 8.75 0.66 -24.44
N SER A 302 9.28 1.83 -24.09
CA SER A 302 8.61 2.82 -23.25
C SER A 302 8.98 4.23 -23.67
N GLN A 303 8.16 5.20 -23.27
CA GLN A 303 8.31 6.60 -23.60
C GLN A 303 8.12 7.49 -22.36
N THR A 304 8.95 8.52 -22.23
CA THR A 304 8.77 9.59 -21.24
C THR A 304 7.83 10.68 -21.75
N LYS A 305 7.31 11.53 -20.87
CA LYS A 305 6.35 12.60 -21.22
C LYS A 305 6.86 13.59 -22.28
N ASP A 306 8.17 13.78 -22.37
CA ASP A 306 8.86 14.63 -23.34
C ASP A 306 9.01 13.99 -24.73
N GLY A 307 8.61 12.72 -24.88
CA GLY A 307 8.71 11.96 -26.12
C GLY A 307 9.94 11.07 -26.26
N SER A 308 10.90 11.12 -25.31
CA SER A 308 12.12 10.30 -25.38
C SER A 308 11.80 8.80 -25.29
N MET A 309 12.45 8.01 -26.14
CA MET A 309 12.20 6.56 -26.29
C MET A 309 13.23 5.73 -25.54
N TRP A 310 12.76 4.68 -24.89
CA TRP A 310 13.57 3.79 -24.07
C TRP A 310 13.24 2.33 -24.39
N VAL A 311 14.27 1.51 -24.52
CA VAL A 311 14.13 0.07 -24.70
C VAL A 311 14.62 -0.66 -23.45
N TRP A 312 13.82 -1.58 -22.94
CA TRP A 312 14.24 -2.45 -21.86
C TRP A 312 14.95 -3.68 -22.44
N ILE A 313 16.18 -3.93 -21.96
CA ILE A 313 17.03 -5.03 -22.38
C ILE A 313 17.10 -6.04 -21.23
N PRO A 314 16.64 -7.29 -21.41
CA PRO A 314 16.78 -8.33 -20.41
C PRO A 314 18.24 -8.63 -20.13
N ARG A 315 18.57 -9.03 -18.90
CA ARG A 315 19.90 -9.57 -18.60
C ARG A 315 20.15 -10.81 -19.45
N TYR A 316 21.31 -10.85 -20.09
CA TYR A 316 21.67 -11.92 -21.00
C TYR A 316 23.15 -12.28 -20.90
N ALA A 317 23.44 -13.51 -21.28
CA ALA A 317 24.78 -13.98 -21.56
C ALA A 317 24.89 -14.36 -23.04
N TYR A 318 26.10 -14.26 -23.57
CA TYR A 318 26.37 -14.43 -24.98
C TYR A 318 27.55 -15.36 -25.23
N ARG A 319 27.55 -15.98 -26.39
CA ARG A 319 28.66 -16.77 -26.92
C ARG A 319 28.86 -16.43 -28.38
N ILE A 320 30.11 -16.28 -28.80
CA ILE A 320 30.46 -15.97 -30.18
C ILE A 320 30.85 -17.25 -30.89
N ASN A 321 30.16 -17.60 -31.97
CA ASN A 321 30.58 -18.70 -32.81
C ASN A 321 31.68 -18.23 -33.77
N LYS A 322 32.90 -18.72 -33.56
CA LYS A 322 34.07 -18.30 -34.35
C LYS A 322 33.96 -18.66 -35.83
N SER A 323 33.28 -19.76 -36.15
CA SER A 323 33.16 -20.27 -37.52
C SER A 323 32.10 -19.53 -38.31
N THR A 324 30.89 -19.36 -37.74
CA THR A 324 29.76 -18.71 -38.41
C THR A 324 29.74 -17.19 -38.22
N LYS A 325 30.57 -16.65 -37.32
CA LYS A 325 30.57 -15.23 -36.91
C LYS A 325 29.22 -14.76 -36.34
N THR A 326 28.44 -15.69 -35.78
CA THR A 326 27.15 -15.39 -35.13
C THR A 326 27.32 -15.25 -33.62
N CYS A 327 26.37 -14.56 -32.99
CA CYS A 327 26.26 -14.44 -31.55
C CYS A 327 25.04 -15.23 -31.07
N ASP A 328 25.26 -16.18 -30.18
CA ASP A 328 24.20 -16.91 -29.50
C ASP A 328 23.90 -16.20 -28.17
N ILE A 329 22.63 -16.05 -27.83
CA ILE A 329 22.17 -15.35 -26.63
C ILE A 329 21.31 -16.28 -25.79
N VAL A 330 21.48 -16.21 -24.47
CA VAL A 330 20.57 -16.80 -23.47
C VAL A 330 20.19 -15.73 -22.45
N PHE A 331 18.94 -15.77 -21.98
CA PHE A 331 18.48 -14.85 -20.94
C PHE A 331 18.83 -15.38 -19.56
N LEU A 332 19.33 -14.48 -18.71
CA LEU A 332 19.71 -14.79 -17.34
C LEU A 332 18.50 -14.72 -16.43
N ILE A 333 18.40 -15.64 -15.48
CA ILE A 333 17.29 -15.77 -14.54
C ILE A 333 17.42 -14.71 -13.45
N GLY A 334 16.47 -13.75 -13.46
CA GLY A 334 16.41 -12.58 -12.58
C GLY A 334 17.77 -11.90 -12.42
N THR A 335 18.34 -11.92 -11.22
CA THR A 335 19.63 -11.29 -10.88
C THR A 335 20.83 -12.26 -10.90
N SER A 336 20.59 -13.56 -11.08
CA SER A 336 21.65 -14.57 -11.10
C SER A 336 22.42 -14.60 -12.44
N ASP A 337 23.52 -15.35 -12.49
CA ASP A 337 24.20 -15.69 -13.76
C ASP A 337 23.70 -17.01 -14.35
N ASN A 338 22.57 -17.52 -13.84
CA ASN A 338 21.99 -18.77 -14.31
C ASN A 338 21.08 -18.55 -15.52
N TYR A 339 20.96 -19.56 -16.36
CA TYR A 339 20.06 -19.58 -17.52
C TYR A 339 19.52 -20.98 -17.76
N TYR A 340 18.42 -21.09 -18.51
CA TYR A 340 17.92 -22.38 -18.98
C TYR A 340 18.58 -22.74 -20.31
N ASP A 341 19.17 -23.92 -20.40
CA ASP A 341 19.64 -24.47 -21.67
C ASP A 341 18.47 -24.95 -22.56
N LYS A 342 18.83 -25.49 -23.73
CA LYS A 342 17.88 -25.97 -24.75
C LYS A 342 16.97 -27.08 -24.21
N ASP A 343 17.46 -27.84 -23.24
CA ASP A 343 16.76 -28.96 -22.60
C ASP A 343 15.97 -28.50 -21.36
N GLY A 344 15.98 -27.20 -21.06
CA GLY A 344 15.31 -26.62 -19.89
C GLY A 344 16.04 -26.87 -18.58
N LYS A 345 17.32 -27.27 -18.59
CA LYS A 345 18.13 -27.43 -17.38
C LYS A 345 18.83 -26.11 -17.04
N VAL A 346 18.96 -25.86 -15.74
CA VAL A 346 19.64 -24.67 -15.24
C VAL A 346 21.16 -24.84 -15.40
N GLN A 347 21.79 -23.88 -16.05
CA GLN A 347 23.23 -23.75 -16.23
C GLN A 347 23.70 -22.40 -15.71
N THR A 348 25.01 -22.22 -15.51
CA THR A 348 25.60 -20.95 -15.04
C THR A 348 26.55 -20.38 -16.09
N ALA A 349 26.36 -19.11 -16.45
CA ALA A 349 27.23 -18.39 -17.36
C ALA A 349 28.51 -17.93 -16.65
N GLN A 350 29.61 -17.84 -17.39
CA GLN A 350 30.87 -17.32 -16.87
C GLN A 350 30.85 -15.79 -16.78
N ARG A 351 31.51 -15.24 -15.76
CA ARG A 351 31.63 -13.81 -15.51
C ARG A 351 33.08 -13.43 -15.29
N GLN A 352 33.47 -12.25 -15.78
CA GLN A 352 34.74 -11.64 -15.43
C GLN A 352 34.69 -11.10 -13.98
N THR A 353 35.56 -11.60 -13.11
CA THR A 353 35.61 -11.26 -11.68
C THR A 353 36.80 -10.40 -11.29
N SER A 354 37.79 -10.22 -12.17
CA SER A 354 38.95 -9.36 -11.93
C SER A 354 39.39 -8.58 -13.17
N ASN A 355 40.09 -7.47 -12.94
CA ASN A 355 40.70 -6.70 -14.02
C ASN A 355 41.81 -7.53 -14.68
N GLY A 356 41.78 -7.61 -16.00
CA GLY A 356 42.77 -8.38 -16.79
C GLY A 356 42.48 -9.87 -16.96
N GLN A 357 41.41 -10.41 -16.34
CA GLN A 357 40.99 -11.78 -16.60
C GLN A 357 40.55 -11.93 -18.06
N THR A 358 41.18 -12.84 -18.78
CA THR A 358 40.76 -13.21 -20.15
C THR A 358 39.58 -14.18 -20.08
N ILE A 359 38.43 -13.76 -20.62
CA ILE A 359 37.26 -14.63 -20.77
C ILE A 359 37.20 -15.16 -22.20
N LYS A 360 37.06 -16.48 -22.36
CA LYS A 360 36.89 -17.12 -23.66
C LYS A 360 35.43 -17.05 -24.08
N THR A 361 35.09 -16.06 -24.90
CA THR A 361 33.73 -15.86 -25.44
C THR A 361 33.44 -16.73 -26.66
N ASP A 362 34.46 -17.38 -27.24
CA ASP A 362 34.38 -18.26 -28.41
C ASP A 362 34.43 -19.76 -28.09
N GLY A 363 34.36 -20.11 -26.79
CA GLY A 363 34.26 -21.50 -26.30
C GLY A 363 32.82 -21.96 -26.11
N GLU A 364 32.60 -23.11 -25.46
CA GLU A 364 31.26 -23.68 -25.27
C GLU A 364 30.38 -22.88 -24.29
N ALA A 365 31.00 -22.20 -23.34
CA ALA A 365 30.34 -21.48 -22.25
C ALA A 365 29.79 -20.11 -22.68
N TYR A 366 28.62 -19.75 -22.14
CA TYR A 366 28.06 -18.40 -22.27
C TYR A 366 28.72 -17.44 -21.29
N THR A 367 28.95 -16.20 -21.74
CA THR A 367 29.58 -15.12 -20.98
C THR A 367 28.57 -14.04 -20.65
N VAL A 368 28.47 -13.66 -19.39
CA VAL A 368 27.59 -12.56 -18.97
C VAL A 368 28.04 -11.25 -19.62
N HIS A 369 27.11 -10.51 -20.21
CA HIS A 369 27.45 -9.24 -20.85
C HIS A 369 28.01 -8.21 -19.83
N PRO A 370 29.11 -7.49 -20.15
CA PRO A 370 29.79 -6.60 -19.19
C PRO A 370 28.94 -5.46 -18.61
N ALA A 371 27.87 -5.07 -19.31
CA ALA A 371 26.91 -4.08 -18.80
C ALA A 371 26.19 -4.54 -17.52
N TRP A 372 26.09 -5.86 -17.30
CA TRP A 372 25.41 -6.44 -16.14
C TRP A 372 26.39 -6.67 -14.99
N LYS A 373 26.89 -5.59 -14.37
CA LYS A 373 27.75 -5.73 -13.18
C LYS A 373 26.93 -6.28 -12.01
N GLY A 374 27.41 -7.35 -11.39
CA GLY A 374 26.92 -7.74 -10.07
C GLY A 374 27.24 -6.61 -9.10
N LYS A 375 26.25 -6.17 -8.32
CA LYS A 375 26.50 -5.29 -7.17
C LYS A 375 26.93 -6.13 -5.99
#